data_AF-A0A4Q4PHI6-F1
#
_entry.id   AF-A0A4Q4PHI6-F1
#
_cell.length_a   1.000
_cell.length_b   1.000
_cell.length_c   1.000
_cell.angle_alpha   90.00
_cell.angle_beta   90.00
_cell.angle_gamma   90.00
#
_symmetry.space_group_name_H-M   'P 1'
#
loop_
_entity.id
_entity.type
_entity.pdbx_description
1 polymer ?
#
loop_
_entity_poly.entity_id
_entity_poly.type
_entity_poly.pdbx_seq_one_letter_code
_entity_poly.pdbx_strand_id
1 'polypeptide(L)'
;MVSAASTTNATRLSLEEVLQVLLVCFHAAADTTPKAIPAYALEFHDPSVPVPIWKIWSIEDLKFTPPDPEDLSRCSFLPPWLNDALSRFNMCDWFSLVLEEEVNRLVRKLFNGRAQWLTYWPKIDRILTWRSNPNQPMVLMHSVLYIETGDGRQMIMDGTLRQYLWESSTWLQTCQEWYVGRVDWRRGWVFPSQKIRCSVEYEAARAAGGYWAFAFATLTQLFSDLDWEELRGSGPVERLERVKRMAEGKLAGFHGWAPKFG
;
A
#
# COMPACT_ATOMS: atom_id res chain seq x y z
N MET A 1 -6.85 -34.89 -45.17
CA MET A 1 -5.85 -34.24 -44.30
C MET A 1 -6.57 -33.24 -43.42
N VAL A 2 -6.86 -33.61 -42.18
CA VAL A 2 -7.49 -32.73 -41.19
C VAL A 2 -6.35 -32.12 -40.40
N SER A 3 -6.03 -30.84 -40.66
CA SER A 3 -5.08 -30.09 -39.84
C SER A 3 -5.84 -29.55 -38.63
N ALA A 4 -5.40 -29.99 -37.46
CA ALA A 4 -5.94 -29.57 -36.18
C ALA A 4 -5.57 -28.10 -35.91
N ALA A 5 -6.55 -27.22 -35.99
CA ALA A 5 -6.49 -25.94 -35.28
C ALA A 5 -6.73 -26.23 -33.79
N SER A 6 -5.67 -26.63 -33.09
CA SER A 6 -5.62 -26.51 -31.63
C SER A 6 -5.38 -25.05 -31.29
N THR A 7 -6.42 -24.23 -31.44
CA THR A 7 -6.47 -22.94 -30.74
C THR A 7 -6.61 -23.27 -29.26
N THR A 8 -5.48 -23.36 -28.58
CA THR A 8 -5.42 -23.30 -27.12
C THR A 8 -6.18 -22.06 -26.69
N ASN A 9 -7.39 -22.25 -26.17
CA ASN A 9 -8.15 -21.22 -25.48
C ASN A 9 -7.34 -20.81 -24.26
N ALA A 10 -6.44 -19.84 -24.41
CA ALA A 10 -5.76 -19.22 -23.30
C ALA A 10 -6.85 -18.56 -22.44
N THR A 11 -7.14 -19.17 -21.29
CA THR A 11 -8.12 -18.67 -20.33
C THR A 11 -7.76 -17.23 -19.97
N ARG A 12 -8.74 -16.33 -20.10
CA ARG A 12 -8.56 -14.93 -19.68
C ARG A 12 -8.20 -14.90 -18.20
N LEU A 13 -7.28 -14.00 -17.83
CA LEU A 13 -6.95 -13.75 -16.43
C LEU A 13 -8.19 -13.28 -15.68
N SER A 14 -8.36 -13.79 -14.47
CA SER A 14 -9.37 -13.31 -13.54
C SER A 14 -9.05 -11.89 -13.06
N LEU A 15 -10.05 -11.20 -12.50
CA LEU A 15 -9.86 -9.89 -11.89
C LEU A 15 -8.78 -9.95 -10.81
N GLU A 16 -8.85 -10.95 -9.93
CA GLU A 16 -7.89 -11.13 -8.84
C GLU A 16 -6.46 -11.26 -9.37
N GLU A 17 -6.23 -12.09 -10.39
CA GLU A 17 -4.89 -12.25 -10.98
C GLU A 17 -4.36 -10.94 -11.58
N VAL A 18 -5.22 -10.15 -12.24
CA VAL A 18 -4.83 -8.84 -12.80
C VAL A 18 -4.46 -7.86 -11.69
N LEU A 19 -5.28 -7.77 -10.64
CA LEU A 19 -5.03 -6.87 -9.51
C LEU A 19 -3.79 -7.28 -8.71
N GLN A 20 -3.56 -8.59 -8.55
CA GLN A 20 -2.42 -9.11 -7.82
C GLN A 20 -1.09 -8.81 -8.52
N VAL A 21 -1.06 -8.82 -9.87
CA VAL A 21 0.10 -8.36 -10.65
C VAL A 21 0.46 -6.91 -10.32
N LEU A 22 -0.53 -6.02 -10.30
CA LEU A 22 -0.32 -4.60 -9.96
C LEU A 22 0.08 -4.41 -8.49
N LEU A 23 -0.54 -5.19 -7.58
CA LEU A 23 -0.23 -5.16 -6.16
C LEU A 23 1.23 -5.53 -5.89
N VAL A 24 1.74 -6.56 -6.56
CA VAL A 24 3.13 -7.00 -6.42
C VAL A 24 4.10 -5.90 -6.85
N CYS A 25 3.80 -5.15 -7.91
CA CYS A 25 4.60 -3.99 -8.29
C CYS A 25 4.65 -2.92 -7.20
N PHE A 26 3.50 -2.59 -6.59
CA PHE A 26 3.46 -1.65 -5.47
C PHE A 26 4.22 -2.18 -4.25
N HIS A 27 4.07 -3.47 -3.91
CA HIS A 27 4.81 -4.09 -2.80
C HIS A 27 6.32 -4.04 -3.03
N ALA A 28 6.79 -4.31 -4.25
CA ALA A 28 8.20 -4.14 -4.60
C ALA A 28 8.68 -2.70 -4.36
N ALA A 29 7.88 -1.69 -4.73
CA ALA A 29 8.20 -0.29 -4.45
C ALA A 29 8.23 0.00 -2.94
N ALA A 30 7.24 -0.45 -2.18
CA ALA A 30 7.20 -0.29 -0.73
C ALA A 30 8.34 -1.01 0.00
N ASP A 31 8.81 -2.13 -0.54
CA ASP A 31 9.91 -2.93 0.03
C ASP A 31 11.28 -2.32 -0.23
N THR A 32 11.43 -1.58 -1.34
CA THR A 32 12.67 -0.88 -1.71
C THR A 32 12.75 0.57 -1.23
N THR A 33 11.65 1.12 -0.69
CA THR A 33 11.64 2.45 -0.04
C THR A 33 12.68 2.54 1.07
N PRO A 34 13.49 3.61 1.15
CA PRO A 34 14.31 3.91 2.31
C PRO A 34 13.45 4.00 3.59
N LYS A 35 13.70 3.13 4.56
CA LYS A 35 12.93 3.03 5.81
C LYS A 35 13.75 3.53 6.99
N ALA A 36 13.08 4.26 7.89
CA ALA A 36 13.62 4.53 9.21
C ALA A 36 13.75 3.19 9.97
N ILE A 37 14.92 2.92 10.54
CA ILE A 37 15.17 1.70 11.30
C ILE A 37 14.67 1.92 12.73
N PRO A 38 13.67 1.17 13.21
CA PRO A 38 13.21 1.30 14.59
C PRO A 38 14.31 0.85 15.56
N ALA A 39 14.43 1.54 16.69
CA ALA A 39 15.38 1.28 17.76
C ALA A 39 14.65 0.89 19.05
N TYR A 40 13.62 1.64 19.43
CA TYR A 40 12.77 1.36 20.58
C TYR A 40 11.30 1.52 20.23
N ALA A 41 10.46 0.79 20.96
CA ALA A 41 9.02 0.99 20.93
C ALA A 41 8.46 0.93 22.35
N LEU A 42 7.45 1.75 22.62
CA LEU A 42 6.74 1.79 23.89
C LEU A 42 5.25 1.89 23.62
N GLU A 43 4.49 0.99 24.23
CA GLU A 43 3.03 1.13 24.30
C GLU A 43 2.68 2.15 25.38
N PHE A 44 1.85 3.13 25.02
CA PHE A 44 1.26 4.06 25.96
C PHE A 44 -0.23 4.27 25.64
N HIS A 45 -0.95 4.77 26.64
CA HIS A 45 -2.38 5.03 26.54
C HIS A 45 -2.62 6.52 26.68
N ASP A 46 -3.32 7.10 25.71
CA ASP A 46 -3.82 8.46 25.77
C ASP A 46 -5.34 8.41 26.03
N PRO A 47 -5.87 9.07 27.08
CA PRO A 47 -7.30 9.06 27.38
C PRO A 47 -8.21 9.56 26.25
N SER A 48 -7.67 10.33 25.30
CA SER A 48 -8.41 10.84 24.15
C SER A 48 -8.53 9.82 23.00
N VAL A 49 -7.84 8.68 23.09
CA VAL A 49 -7.78 7.66 22.04
C VAL A 49 -8.32 6.32 22.55
N PRO A 50 -9.23 5.66 21.82
CA PRO A 50 -9.86 4.43 22.28
C PRO A 50 -8.98 3.17 22.15
N VAL A 51 -7.77 3.30 21.60
CA VAL A 51 -6.86 2.19 21.31
C VAL A 51 -5.45 2.51 21.81
N PRO A 52 -4.64 1.49 22.18
CA PRO A 52 -3.24 1.68 22.53
C PRO A 52 -2.44 2.36 21.42
N ILE A 53 -1.47 3.18 21.82
CA ILE A 53 -0.56 3.86 20.91
C ILE A 53 0.84 3.29 21.11
N TRP A 54 1.43 2.82 20.02
CA TRP A 54 2.82 2.39 19.98
C TRP A 54 3.68 3.55 19.49
N LYS A 55 4.41 4.15 20.43
CA LYS A 55 5.38 5.20 20.18
C LYS A 55 6.71 4.58 19.79
N ILE A 56 7.27 5.00 18.68
CA ILE A 56 8.43 4.37 18.05
C ILE A 56 9.54 5.41 17.90
N TRP A 57 10.75 5.01 18.30
CA TRP A 57 11.97 5.77 18.04
C TRP A 57 12.76 5.04 16.99
N SER A 58 13.18 5.74 15.95
CA SER A 58 14.19 5.27 15.01
C SER A 58 15.60 5.46 15.56
N ILE A 59 16.59 4.81 14.95
CA ILE A 59 18.01 5.02 15.26
C ILE A 59 18.39 6.50 15.08
N GLU A 60 17.79 7.18 14.11
CA GLU A 60 18.02 8.61 13.88
C GLU A 60 17.42 9.48 15.00
N ASP A 61 16.23 9.15 15.47
CA ASP A 61 15.58 9.84 16.59
C ASP A 61 16.46 9.80 17.86
N LEU A 62 17.27 8.76 18.06
CA LEU A 62 18.17 8.67 19.23
C LEU A 62 19.22 9.79 19.28
N LYS A 63 19.56 10.38 18.13
CA LYS A 63 20.56 11.47 18.06
C LYS A 63 20.01 12.80 18.55
N PHE A 64 18.70 13.01 18.40
CA PHE A 64 18.08 14.32 18.59
C PHE A 64 16.99 14.33 19.67
N THR A 65 16.29 13.21 19.83
CA THR A 65 15.13 13.03 20.72
C THR A 65 15.09 11.60 21.29
N PRO A 66 16.08 11.19 22.10
CA PRO A 66 16.07 9.86 22.72
C PRO A 66 14.87 9.69 23.67
N PRO A 67 14.50 8.44 24.03
CA PRO A 67 13.54 8.19 25.10
C PRO A 67 14.01 8.80 26.42
N ASP A 68 13.08 9.36 27.19
CA ASP A 68 13.38 9.82 28.56
C ASP A 68 13.76 8.61 29.45
N PRO A 69 14.55 8.77 30.53
CA PRO A 69 14.99 7.65 31.36
C PRO A 69 13.85 6.76 31.89
N GLU A 70 12.71 7.37 32.20
CA GLU A 70 11.50 6.64 32.65
C GLU A 70 10.90 5.80 31.51
N ASP A 71 10.80 6.35 30.30
CA ASP A 71 10.34 5.64 29.11
C ASP A 71 11.30 4.51 28.74
N LEU A 72 12.61 4.74 28.83
CA LEU A 72 13.65 3.76 28.50
C LEU A 72 13.55 2.50 29.38
N SER A 73 13.20 2.66 30.66
CA SER A 73 12.99 1.54 31.57
C SER A 73 11.78 0.66 31.21
N ARG A 74 10.84 1.22 30.42
CA ARG A 74 9.61 0.57 29.96
C ARG A 74 9.67 0.13 28.51
N CYS A 75 10.65 0.61 27.74
CA CYS A 75 10.84 0.19 26.35
C CYS A 75 11.07 -1.32 26.33
N SER A 76 10.22 -2.03 25.59
CA SER A 76 10.48 -3.42 25.25
C SER A 76 11.45 -3.49 24.07
N PHE A 77 12.12 -4.64 23.93
CA PHE A 77 12.70 -5.00 22.64
C PHE A 77 11.60 -4.95 21.58
N LEU A 78 11.95 -4.44 20.38
CA LEU A 78 11.03 -4.22 19.28
C LEU A 78 10.08 -5.42 19.09
N PRO A 79 8.75 -5.23 19.18
CA PRO A 79 7.82 -6.33 19.00
C PRO A 79 8.03 -7.01 17.64
N PRO A 80 7.94 -8.35 17.54
CA PRO A 80 8.22 -9.07 16.28
C PRO A 80 7.35 -8.60 15.10
N TRP A 81 6.12 -8.15 15.39
CA TRP A 81 5.16 -7.68 14.40
C TRP A 81 5.45 -6.25 13.90
N LEU A 82 6.27 -5.47 14.61
CA LEU A 82 6.42 -4.03 14.35
C LEU A 82 7.04 -3.76 12.98
N ASN A 83 8.06 -4.52 12.60
CA ASN A 83 8.71 -4.36 11.30
C ASN A 83 7.75 -4.64 10.14
N ASP A 84 6.88 -5.64 10.29
CA ASP A 84 5.89 -5.95 9.27
C ASP A 84 4.86 -4.82 9.15
N ALA A 85 4.39 -4.26 10.27
CA ALA A 85 3.48 -3.12 10.25
C ALA A 85 4.12 -1.87 9.64
N LEU A 86 5.35 -1.56 10.03
CA LEU A 86 6.10 -0.42 9.49
C LEU A 86 6.44 -0.57 8.01
N SER A 87 6.44 -1.78 7.46
CA SER A 87 6.71 -2.03 6.05
C SER A 87 5.67 -1.40 5.10
N ARG A 88 4.47 -1.08 5.59
CA ARG A 88 3.37 -0.45 4.83
C ARG A 88 2.81 0.80 5.50
N PHE A 89 3.44 1.25 6.59
CA PHE A 89 2.93 2.35 7.41
C PHE A 89 2.89 3.68 6.63
N ASN A 90 1.72 4.34 6.67
CA ASN A 90 1.45 5.61 5.97
C ASN A 90 1.67 5.55 4.44
N MET A 91 1.55 4.37 3.83
CA MET A 91 1.68 4.21 2.37
C MET A 91 0.33 4.05 1.65
N CYS A 92 -0.79 4.05 2.38
CA CYS A 92 -2.11 3.75 1.81
C CYS A 92 -2.56 4.78 0.76
N ASP A 93 -2.26 6.06 0.97
CA ASP A 93 -2.56 7.10 -0.01
C ASP A 93 -1.70 6.94 -1.27
N TRP A 94 -0.42 6.60 -1.11
CA TRP A 94 0.50 6.34 -2.22
C TRP A 94 0.10 5.11 -3.02
N PHE A 95 -0.36 4.06 -2.33
CA PHE A 95 -0.95 2.87 -2.95
C PHE A 95 -2.10 3.24 -3.87
N SER A 96 -3.08 3.99 -3.36
CA SER A 96 -4.24 4.38 -4.15
C SER A 96 -3.83 5.30 -5.29
N LEU A 97 -2.97 6.29 -5.03
CA LEU A 97 -2.53 7.26 -6.03
C LEU A 97 -1.82 6.59 -7.23
N VAL A 98 -0.92 5.63 -6.98
CA VAL A 98 -0.14 5.00 -8.06
C VAL A 98 -0.92 3.95 -8.84
N LEU A 99 -1.85 3.25 -8.20
CA LEU A 99 -2.56 2.14 -8.83
C LEU A 99 -3.91 2.52 -9.43
N GLU A 100 -4.57 3.58 -8.95
CA GLU A 100 -5.95 3.88 -9.34
C GLU A 100 -6.16 3.97 -10.85
N GLU A 101 -5.31 4.73 -11.56
CA GLU A 101 -5.45 4.92 -13.00
C GLU A 101 -5.34 3.60 -13.75
N GLU A 102 -4.31 2.82 -13.45
CA GLU A 102 -4.03 1.57 -14.13
C GLU A 102 -5.06 0.49 -13.80
N VAL A 103 -5.46 0.37 -12.53
CA VAL A 103 -6.53 -0.53 -12.09
C VAL A 103 -7.83 -0.15 -12.81
N ASN A 104 -8.21 1.13 -12.81
CA ASN A 104 -9.43 1.58 -13.48
C ASN A 104 -9.39 1.31 -14.99
N ARG A 105 -8.24 1.53 -15.64
CA ARG A 105 -8.04 1.24 -17.07
C ARG A 105 -8.26 -0.25 -17.37
N LEU A 106 -7.63 -1.14 -16.60
CA LEU A 106 -7.75 -2.59 -16.80
C LEU A 106 -9.15 -3.11 -16.44
N VAL A 107 -9.74 -2.63 -15.34
CA VAL A 107 -11.09 -3.01 -14.92
C VAL A 107 -12.12 -2.59 -15.97
N ARG A 108 -12.01 -1.38 -16.52
CA ARG A 108 -12.86 -0.91 -17.61
C ARG A 108 -12.67 -1.76 -18.87
N LYS A 109 -11.43 -2.02 -19.28
CA LYS A 109 -11.10 -2.73 -20.52
C LYS A 109 -11.48 -4.21 -20.48
N LEU A 110 -11.23 -4.90 -19.37
CA LEU A 110 -11.32 -6.37 -19.28
C LEU A 110 -12.60 -6.85 -18.61
N PHE A 111 -13.17 -6.04 -17.71
CA PHE A 111 -14.29 -6.44 -16.86
C PHE A 111 -15.49 -5.49 -16.95
N ASN A 112 -15.49 -4.54 -17.91
CA ASN A 112 -16.54 -3.54 -18.15
C ASN A 112 -16.95 -2.79 -16.88
N GLY A 113 -15.96 -2.47 -16.04
CA GLY A 113 -16.16 -1.87 -14.73
C GLY A 113 -15.48 -0.51 -14.55
N ARG A 114 -15.28 -0.15 -13.29
CA ARG A 114 -14.52 1.03 -12.86
C ARG A 114 -13.79 0.75 -11.55
N ALA A 115 -12.74 1.52 -11.31
CA ALA A 115 -12.09 1.60 -10.01
C ALA A 115 -11.85 3.05 -9.62
N GLN A 116 -11.84 3.32 -8.32
CA GLN A 116 -11.67 4.65 -7.76
C GLN A 116 -11.07 4.59 -6.35
N TRP A 117 -10.28 5.59 -5.99
CA TRP A 117 -9.71 5.73 -4.66
C TRP A 117 -10.79 6.07 -3.64
N LEU A 118 -10.94 5.22 -2.62
CA LEU A 118 -11.80 5.42 -1.46
C LEU A 118 -10.96 5.58 -0.17
N THR A 119 -11.38 6.50 0.70
CA THR A 119 -10.85 6.66 2.07
C THR A 119 -11.91 6.32 3.11
N TYR A 120 -11.52 5.74 4.23
CA TYR A 120 -12.44 5.41 5.32
C TYR A 120 -11.78 5.53 6.69
N TRP A 121 -12.60 5.62 7.74
CA TRP A 121 -12.07 5.50 9.10
C TRP A 121 -11.93 4.03 9.49
N PRO A 122 -10.71 3.53 9.72
CA PRO A 122 -10.50 2.12 9.96
C PRO A 122 -10.84 1.75 11.41
N LYS A 123 -11.41 0.57 11.57
CA LYS A 123 -11.55 -0.15 12.84
C LYS A 123 -10.23 -0.83 13.14
N ILE A 124 -9.39 -0.16 13.91
CA ILE A 124 -8.03 -0.62 14.27
C ILE A 124 -7.98 -0.99 15.75
N ASP A 125 -6.98 -1.79 16.11
CA ASP A 125 -6.72 -2.19 17.50
C ASP A 125 -5.55 -1.42 18.13
N ARG A 126 -4.79 -0.65 17.34
CA ARG A 126 -3.63 0.14 17.77
C ARG A 126 -3.31 1.27 16.81
N ILE A 127 -2.62 2.30 17.30
CA ILE A 127 -2.01 3.36 16.49
C ILE A 127 -0.48 3.21 16.54
N LEU A 128 0.19 3.43 15.42
CA LEU A 128 1.64 3.57 15.37
C LEU A 128 1.99 5.04 15.20
N THR A 129 2.98 5.53 15.95
CA THR A 129 3.46 6.91 15.82
C THR A 129 4.98 6.97 15.99
N TRP A 130 5.64 7.71 15.11
CA TRP A 130 7.06 8.02 15.27
C TRP A 130 7.23 9.17 16.26
N ARG A 131 8.26 9.11 17.11
CA ARG A 131 8.57 10.17 18.08
C ARG A 131 8.71 11.55 17.43
N SER A 132 9.33 11.59 16.26
CA SER A 132 9.57 12.78 15.44
C SER A 132 8.28 13.33 14.79
N ASN A 133 7.16 12.61 14.86
CA ASN A 133 5.85 13.07 14.39
C ASN A 133 4.79 13.04 15.52
N PRO A 134 4.83 14.02 16.45
CA PRO A 134 3.98 14.03 17.63
C PRO A 134 2.49 14.30 17.36
N ASN A 135 2.08 14.63 16.13
CA ASN A 135 0.70 15.00 15.79
C ASN A 135 -0.29 13.81 15.75
N GLN A 136 0.09 12.61 16.21
CA GLN A 136 -0.64 11.35 15.96
C GLN A 136 -0.98 10.51 17.20
N PRO A 137 -1.72 11.02 18.19
CA PRO A 137 -2.66 10.16 18.91
C PRO A 137 -4.04 10.32 18.27
N MET A 138 -4.18 10.09 16.96
CA MET A 138 -5.51 10.07 16.33
C MET A 138 -5.61 8.98 15.26
N VAL A 139 -6.78 8.36 15.19
CA VAL A 139 -7.13 7.41 14.12
C VAL A 139 -7.29 8.20 12.82
N LEU A 140 -6.32 8.05 11.93
CA LEU A 140 -6.35 8.63 10.59
C LEU A 140 -7.23 7.81 9.65
N MET A 141 -7.69 8.44 8.58
CA MET A 141 -8.34 7.71 7.49
C MET A 141 -7.33 6.80 6.79
N HIS A 142 -7.85 5.69 6.24
CA HIS A 142 -7.10 4.72 5.46
C HIS A 142 -7.59 4.70 4.02
N SER A 143 -6.67 4.50 3.09
CA SER A 143 -6.91 4.55 1.65
C SER A 143 -6.88 3.18 1.01
N VAL A 144 -7.85 2.93 0.13
CA VAL A 144 -8.05 1.69 -0.63
C VAL A 144 -8.57 2.01 -2.03
N LEU A 145 -8.61 0.98 -2.89
CA LEU A 145 -9.29 1.07 -4.18
C LEU A 145 -10.64 0.35 -4.10
N TYR A 146 -11.71 1.10 -4.40
CA TYR A 146 -13.03 0.53 -4.65
C TYR A 146 -13.15 0.12 -6.11
N ILE A 147 -13.61 -1.10 -6.36
CA ILE A 147 -13.70 -1.72 -7.67
C ILE A 147 -15.14 -2.20 -7.89
N GLU A 148 -15.71 -1.83 -9.03
CA GLU A 148 -17.03 -2.27 -9.47
C GLU A 148 -16.89 -2.89 -10.87
N THR A 149 -17.30 -4.14 -11.05
CA THR A 149 -17.26 -4.83 -12.35
C THR A 149 -18.60 -4.77 -13.07
N GLY A 150 -18.61 -4.99 -14.39
CA GLY A 150 -19.83 -4.95 -15.21
C GLY A 150 -20.84 -6.05 -14.90
N ASP A 151 -20.44 -7.09 -14.17
CA ASP A 151 -21.33 -8.13 -13.62
C ASP A 151 -21.91 -7.77 -12.24
N GLY A 152 -21.64 -6.56 -11.74
CA GLY A 152 -22.19 -6.03 -10.49
C GLY A 152 -21.42 -6.39 -9.22
N ARG A 153 -20.28 -7.10 -9.30
CA ARG A 153 -19.44 -7.32 -8.11
C ARG A 153 -18.79 -6.02 -7.65
N GLN A 154 -18.77 -5.83 -6.34
CA GLN A 154 -18.16 -4.67 -5.68
C GLN A 154 -17.12 -5.15 -4.68
N MET A 155 -15.88 -4.74 -4.90
CA MET A 155 -14.72 -5.21 -4.15
C MET A 155 -13.86 -4.05 -3.65
N ILE A 156 -13.13 -4.30 -2.58
CA ILE A 156 -12.16 -3.38 -2.00
C ILE A 156 -10.79 -4.04 -2.08
N MET A 157 -9.85 -3.34 -2.70
CA MET A 157 -8.45 -3.72 -2.78
C MET A 157 -7.63 -2.87 -1.82
N ASP A 158 -6.92 -3.49 -0.89
CA ASP A 158 -6.06 -2.87 0.10
C ASP A 158 -4.65 -3.45 0.03
N GLY A 159 -3.70 -2.66 -0.48
CA GLY A 159 -2.30 -3.09 -0.57
C GLY A 159 -1.47 -2.84 0.69
N THR A 160 -2.07 -2.28 1.73
CA THR A 160 -1.36 -1.72 2.90
C THR A 160 -1.88 -2.22 4.25
N LEU A 161 -2.75 -3.23 4.23
CA LEU A 161 -3.34 -3.92 5.38
C LEU A 161 -2.35 -4.29 6.51
N ARG A 162 -1.08 -4.56 6.17
CA ARG A 162 -0.04 -4.96 7.14
C ARG A 162 0.20 -3.89 8.21
N GLN A 163 -0.01 -2.62 7.91
CA GLN A 163 0.15 -1.55 8.90
C GLN A 163 -0.78 -1.69 10.11
N TYR A 164 -1.87 -2.45 9.96
CA TYR A 164 -2.83 -2.79 11.02
C TYR A 164 -2.78 -4.28 11.42
N LEU A 165 -1.75 -5.03 10.98
CA LEU A 165 -1.58 -6.46 11.22
C LEU A 165 -2.76 -7.32 10.75
N TRP A 166 -3.49 -6.83 9.75
CA TRP A 166 -4.58 -7.56 9.15
C TRP A 166 -4.05 -8.73 8.30
N GLU A 167 -4.86 -9.78 8.15
CA GLU A 167 -4.45 -10.98 7.43
C GLU A 167 -4.20 -10.69 5.93
N SER A 168 -3.05 -11.08 5.41
CA SER A 168 -2.66 -10.77 4.02
C SER A 168 -3.57 -11.39 2.96
N SER A 169 -4.28 -12.47 3.28
CA SER A 169 -5.28 -13.10 2.39
C SER A 169 -6.49 -12.19 2.13
N THR A 170 -6.71 -11.17 2.97
CA THR A 170 -7.84 -10.24 2.89
C THR A 170 -7.53 -8.95 2.12
N TRP A 171 -6.47 -8.95 1.29
CA TRP A 171 -6.11 -7.80 0.47
C TRP A 171 -7.18 -7.43 -0.57
N LEU A 172 -8.02 -8.39 -0.96
CA LEU A 172 -9.16 -8.18 -1.83
C LEU A 172 -10.41 -8.76 -1.15
N GLN A 173 -11.39 -7.90 -0.84
CA GLN A 173 -12.61 -8.30 -0.14
C GLN A 173 -13.84 -7.84 -0.89
N THR A 174 -14.99 -8.47 -0.67
CA THR A 174 -16.27 -7.86 -1.04
C THR A 174 -16.51 -6.60 -0.21
N CYS A 175 -17.31 -5.67 -0.73
CA CYS A 175 -17.68 -4.47 0.04
C CYS A 175 -18.36 -4.79 1.37
N GLN A 176 -19.13 -5.88 1.45
CA GLN A 176 -19.79 -6.30 2.69
C GLN A 176 -18.78 -6.75 3.75
N GLU A 177 -17.84 -7.62 3.38
CA GLU A 177 -16.79 -8.10 4.29
C GLU A 177 -15.90 -6.96 4.77
N TRP A 178 -15.51 -6.07 3.85
CA TRP A 178 -14.74 -4.88 4.19
C TRP A 178 -15.51 -3.96 5.13
N TYR A 179 -16.79 -3.67 4.85
CA TYR A 179 -17.59 -2.77 5.68
C TYR A 179 -17.73 -3.29 7.11
N VAL A 180 -18.04 -4.58 7.27
CA VAL A 180 -18.19 -5.21 8.60
C VAL A 180 -16.85 -5.34 9.33
N GLY A 181 -15.79 -5.72 8.61
CA GLY A 181 -14.50 -6.05 9.19
C GLY A 181 -13.60 -4.84 9.45
N ARG A 182 -13.72 -3.78 8.64
CA ARG A 182 -12.72 -2.72 8.54
C ARG A 182 -13.24 -1.33 8.85
N VAL A 183 -14.52 -1.03 8.61
CA VAL A 183 -15.01 0.35 8.65
C VAL A 183 -15.59 0.69 10.03
N ASP A 184 -15.18 1.82 10.61
CA ASP A 184 -15.95 2.44 11.68
C ASP A 184 -17.23 3.05 11.10
N TRP A 185 -18.32 2.29 11.20
CA TRP A 185 -19.64 2.64 10.66
C TRP A 185 -20.18 3.99 11.16
N ARG A 186 -19.70 4.50 12.30
CA ARG A 186 -20.12 5.80 12.85
C ARG A 186 -19.54 6.97 12.07
N ARG A 187 -18.42 6.76 11.38
CA ARG A 187 -17.69 7.78 10.62
C ARG A 187 -17.78 7.57 9.12
N GLY A 188 -17.87 6.31 8.69
CA GLY A 188 -18.11 5.95 7.30
C GLY A 188 -16.87 6.06 6.41
N TRP A 189 -17.09 6.48 5.16
CA TRP A 189 -16.08 6.55 4.11
C TRP A 189 -16.41 7.66 3.11
N VAL A 190 -15.40 8.12 2.38
CA VAL A 190 -15.53 9.19 1.37
C VAL A 190 -14.58 8.93 0.19
N PHE A 191 -14.94 9.45 -0.98
CA PHE A 191 -14.03 9.58 -2.11
C PHE A 191 -13.21 10.87 -1.97
N PRO A 192 -11.87 10.83 -1.98
CA PRO A 192 -11.05 12.02 -1.80
C PRO A 192 -11.32 13.09 -2.86
N SER A 193 -11.39 14.35 -2.43
CA SER A 193 -11.47 15.48 -3.36
C SER A 193 -10.16 15.67 -4.14
N GLN A 194 -10.22 16.37 -5.27
CA GLN A 194 -9.01 16.71 -6.03
C GLN A 194 -7.97 17.46 -5.19
N LYS A 195 -8.40 18.30 -4.24
CA LYS A 195 -7.50 19.02 -3.33
C LYS A 195 -6.69 18.06 -2.45
N ILE A 196 -7.32 17.01 -1.93
CA ILE A 196 -6.64 15.98 -1.14
C ILE A 196 -5.63 15.24 -2.01
N ARG A 197 -6.04 14.84 -3.21
CA ARG A 197 -5.17 14.14 -4.17
C ARG A 197 -3.91 14.95 -4.49
N CYS A 198 -4.05 16.23 -4.82
CA CYS A 198 -2.90 17.11 -5.08
C CYS A 198 -1.99 17.29 -3.84
N SER A 199 -2.57 17.29 -2.63
CA SER A 199 -1.79 17.32 -1.38
C SER A 199 -0.95 16.05 -1.24
N VAL A 200 -1.55 14.88 -1.46
CA VAL A 200 -0.86 13.59 -1.39
C VAL A 200 0.22 13.48 -2.47
N GLU A 201 -0.04 13.91 -3.71
CA GLU A 201 0.96 13.96 -4.78
C GLU A 201 2.16 14.81 -4.38
N TYR A 202 1.93 15.99 -3.81
CA TYR A 202 2.98 16.88 -3.34
C TYR A 202 3.80 16.26 -2.19
N GLU A 203 3.13 15.60 -1.23
CA GLU A 203 3.81 14.90 -0.13
C GLU A 203 4.62 13.70 -0.62
N ALA A 204 4.04 12.87 -1.49
CA ALA A 204 4.71 11.72 -2.10
C ALA A 204 5.98 12.14 -2.84
N ALA A 205 5.94 13.26 -3.57
CA ALA A 205 7.09 13.76 -4.31
C ALA A 205 8.29 14.13 -3.43
N ARG A 206 8.07 14.40 -2.14
CA ARG A 206 9.12 14.77 -1.19
C ARG A 206 9.48 13.64 -0.22
N ALA A 207 8.60 12.65 -0.08
CA ALA A 207 8.77 11.55 0.83
C ALA A 207 10.01 10.71 0.50
N ALA A 208 10.71 10.25 1.56
CA ALA A 208 11.91 9.43 1.46
C ALA A 208 12.97 10.00 0.49
N GLY A 209 13.17 11.32 0.52
CA GLY A 209 14.16 11.99 -0.33
C GLY A 209 13.81 11.95 -1.83
N GLY A 210 12.51 12.00 -2.16
CA GLY A 210 12.03 11.97 -3.55
C GLY A 210 11.88 10.58 -4.16
N TYR A 211 12.07 9.53 -3.35
CA TYR A 211 11.95 8.14 -3.79
C TYR A 211 10.57 7.85 -4.41
N TRP A 212 9.47 8.31 -3.79
CA TRP A 212 8.14 7.96 -4.27
C TRP A 212 7.75 8.62 -5.60
N ALA A 213 8.28 9.82 -5.91
CA ALA A 213 8.17 10.38 -7.26
C ALA A 213 8.83 9.48 -8.30
N PHE A 214 10.05 9.01 -8.01
CA PHE A 214 10.76 8.06 -8.88
C PHE A 214 10.01 6.74 -9.01
N ALA A 215 9.54 6.18 -7.89
CA ALA A 215 8.81 4.91 -7.88
C ALA A 215 7.51 5.00 -8.69
N PHE A 216 6.74 6.07 -8.55
CA PHE A 216 5.51 6.26 -9.33
C PHE A 216 5.79 6.29 -10.83
N ALA A 217 6.73 7.12 -11.28
CA ALA A 217 7.11 7.16 -12.70
C ALA A 217 7.57 5.79 -13.22
N THR A 218 8.35 5.08 -12.40
CA THR A 218 8.87 3.74 -12.72
C THR A 218 7.74 2.71 -12.83
N LEU A 219 6.79 2.71 -11.90
CA LEU A 219 5.66 1.79 -11.90
C LEU A 219 4.69 2.08 -13.05
N THR A 220 4.39 3.35 -13.35
CA THR A 220 3.57 3.74 -14.51
C THR A 220 4.19 3.25 -15.81
N GLN A 221 5.50 3.40 -15.99
CA GLN A 221 6.19 2.86 -17.16
C GLN A 221 6.14 1.32 -17.17
N LEU A 222 6.41 0.67 -16.03
CA LEU A 222 6.33 -0.78 -15.93
C LEU A 222 4.95 -1.30 -16.34
N PHE A 223 3.86 -0.70 -15.87
CA PHE A 223 2.50 -1.10 -16.23
C PHE A 223 2.24 -1.04 -17.74
N SER A 224 2.82 -0.04 -18.41
CA SER A 224 2.75 0.09 -19.87
C SER A 224 3.59 -0.97 -20.60
N ASP A 225 4.70 -1.41 -20.00
CA ASP A 225 5.63 -2.39 -20.57
C ASP A 225 5.20 -3.85 -20.29
N LEU A 226 4.21 -4.10 -19.43
CA LEU A 226 3.76 -5.46 -19.11
C LEU A 226 3.11 -6.13 -20.33
N ASP A 227 3.70 -7.24 -20.78
CA ASP A 227 3.09 -8.12 -21.78
C ASP A 227 2.03 -9.02 -21.12
N TRP A 228 0.79 -8.54 -21.12
CA TRP A 228 -0.35 -9.26 -20.54
C TRP A 228 -0.68 -10.59 -21.25
N GLU A 229 -0.29 -10.78 -22.51
CA GLU A 229 -0.49 -12.05 -23.21
C GLU A 229 0.55 -13.09 -22.76
N GLU A 230 1.80 -12.67 -22.61
CA GLU A 230 2.85 -13.53 -22.04
C GLU A 230 2.56 -13.90 -20.59
N LEU A 231 2.12 -12.94 -19.77
CA LEU A 231 1.71 -13.19 -18.38
C LEU A 231 0.54 -14.17 -18.30
N ARG A 232 -0.39 -14.15 -19.27
CA ARG A 232 -1.50 -15.10 -19.35
C ARG A 232 -1.02 -16.53 -19.60
N GLY A 233 0.04 -16.70 -20.40
CA GLY A 233 0.65 -18.00 -20.65
C GLY A 233 1.45 -18.57 -19.47
N SER A 234 1.77 -17.74 -18.47
CA SER A 234 2.56 -18.13 -17.29
C SER A 234 1.68 -18.68 -16.16
N GLY A 235 2.21 -19.62 -15.36
CA GLY A 235 1.53 -20.09 -14.16
C GLY A 235 1.41 -18.99 -13.08
N PRO A 236 0.45 -19.06 -12.14
CA PRO A 236 0.20 -17.98 -11.18
C PRO A 236 1.44 -17.56 -10.37
N VAL A 237 2.20 -18.52 -9.83
CA VAL A 237 3.42 -18.23 -9.04
C VAL A 237 4.51 -17.61 -9.91
N GLU A 238 4.77 -18.21 -11.08
CA GLU A 238 5.78 -17.72 -12.02
C GLU A 238 5.49 -16.30 -12.50
N ARG A 239 4.21 -16.01 -12.79
CA ARG A 239 3.74 -14.69 -13.20
C ARG A 239 4.09 -13.62 -12.17
N LEU A 240 3.76 -13.87 -10.91
CA LEU A 240 4.01 -12.90 -9.83
C LEU A 240 5.50 -12.74 -9.56
N GLU A 241 6.27 -13.83 -9.51
CA GLU A 241 7.73 -13.77 -9.31
C GLU A 241 8.45 -13.07 -10.47
N ARG A 242 7.96 -13.24 -11.70
CA ARG A 242 8.48 -12.51 -12.87
C ARG A 242 8.23 -11.02 -12.74
N VAL A 243 6.99 -10.62 -12.48
CA VAL A 243 6.60 -9.22 -12.34
C VAL A 243 7.33 -8.56 -11.18
N LYS A 244 7.44 -9.26 -10.05
CA LYS A 244 8.20 -8.81 -8.88
C LYS A 244 9.66 -8.49 -9.23
N ARG A 245 10.36 -9.42 -9.89
CA ARG A 245 11.75 -9.21 -10.32
C ARG A 245 11.90 -8.05 -11.31
N MET A 246 10.94 -7.88 -12.22
CA MET A 246 10.92 -6.73 -13.13
C MET A 246 10.78 -5.41 -12.35
N ALA A 247 9.86 -5.36 -11.39
CA ALA A 247 9.66 -4.18 -10.54
C ALA A 247 10.92 -3.87 -9.71
N GLU A 248 11.43 -4.85 -8.97
CA GLU A 248 12.64 -4.71 -8.15
C GLU A 248 13.85 -4.25 -8.97
N GLY A 249 14.05 -4.84 -10.15
CA GLY A 249 15.14 -4.48 -11.06
C GLY A 249 15.07 -3.02 -11.53
N LYS A 250 13.86 -2.52 -11.83
CA LYS A 250 13.67 -1.11 -12.22
C LYS A 250 13.81 -0.16 -11.03
N LEU A 251 13.31 -0.56 -9.85
CA LEU A 251 13.33 0.25 -8.63
C LEU A 251 14.74 0.38 -8.03
N ALA A 252 15.61 -0.63 -8.22
CA ALA A 252 17.00 -0.60 -7.79
C ALA A 252 17.84 0.54 -8.41
N GLY A 253 17.37 1.15 -9.50
CA GLY A 253 18.02 2.29 -10.15
C GLY A 253 17.92 3.61 -9.37
N PHE A 254 17.25 3.65 -8.21
CA PHE A 254 17.21 4.84 -7.38
C PHE A 254 18.57 5.11 -6.71
N HIS A 255 19.23 6.20 -7.09
CA HIS A 255 20.51 6.64 -6.51
C HIS A 255 20.38 7.90 -5.64
N GLY A 256 19.17 8.19 -5.16
CA GLY A 256 18.85 9.42 -4.45
C GLY A 256 18.46 10.56 -5.39
N TRP A 257 17.53 11.40 -4.95
CA TRP A 257 17.26 12.66 -5.62
C TRP A 257 18.16 13.72 -4.99
N ALA A 258 19.24 14.10 -5.68
CA ALA A 258 19.93 15.34 -5.38
C ALA A 258 19.11 16.46 -6.04
N PRO A 259 18.39 17.32 -5.29
CA PRO A 259 17.83 18.50 -5.91
C PRO A 259 19.04 19.32 -6.36
N LYS A 260 19.22 19.46 -7.67
CA LYS A 260 20.03 20.56 -8.18
C LYS A 260 19.23 21.81 -7.86
N PHE A 261 19.42 22.35 -6.66
CA PHE A 261 19.08 23.73 -6.37
C PHE A 261 20.02 24.57 -7.26
N GLY A 262 19.49 24.98 -8.40
CA GLY A 262 20.01 26.11 -9.17
C GLY A 262 19.34 27.39 -8.71
#